data_AF-A0A5E4QIP6-F1
#
_entry.id   AF-A0A5E4QIP6-F1
#
_cell.length_a   1.000
_cell.length_b   1.000
_cell.length_c   1.000
_cell.angle_alpha   90.00
_cell.angle_beta   90.00
_cell.angle_gamma   90.00
#
_symmetry.space_group_name_H-M   'P 1'
#
loop_
_entity.id
_entity.type
_entity.pdbx_description
1 polymer ?
#
loop_
_entity_poly.entity_id
_entity_poly.type
_entity_poly.pdbx_seq_one_letter_code
_entity_poly.pdbx_strand_id
1 'polypeptide(L)'
;MDGPHSSVATLLHKLCIILSSSPDEAFELALSSISSYCEKNTNFQDERLLCQKIHTRLASVSARDADKFNESYAKLKNSFVIKQRVAVLSLLLALSESPNQTESTQQLFPIPNLNVAFLYRIQPLLYLEPQPQAKVQ
;
A
#
# COMPACT_ATOMS: atom_id res chain seq x y z
N MET A 1 -2.08 -9.44 26.45
CA MET A 1 -2.94 -8.35 25.96
C MET A 1 -3.21 -8.65 24.49
N ASP A 2 -4.26 -9.41 24.24
CA ASP A 2 -4.77 -9.63 22.89
C ASP A 2 -5.76 -8.50 22.60
N GLY A 3 -5.35 -7.55 21.75
CA GLY A 3 -6.28 -6.52 21.25
C GLY A 3 -7.44 -7.19 20.50
N PRO A 4 -8.56 -6.48 20.27
CA PRO A 4 -9.69 -7.07 19.55
C PRO A 4 -9.20 -7.53 18.18
N HIS A 5 -9.17 -8.84 17.96
CA HIS A 5 -8.87 -9.42 16.67
C HIS A 5 -9.96 -8.98 15.69
N SER A 6 -9.75 -7.81 15.08
CA SER A 6 -10.62 -7.26 14.05
C SER A 6 -10.66 -8.28 12.92
N SER A 7 -11.84 -8.82 12.63
CA SER A 7 -12.02 -9.77 11.53
C SER A 7 -11.57 -9.14 10.20
N VAL A 8 -11.17 -9.96 9.23
CA VAL A 8 -10.81 -9.50 7.88
C VAL A 8 -11.97 -8.70 7.26
N ALA A 9 -13.21 -9.14 7.46
CA ALA A 9 -14.41 -8.43 7.03
C ALA A 9 -14.51 -7.03 7.65
N THR A 10 -14.22 -6.89 8.95
CA THR A 10 -14.22 -5.59 9.64
C THR A 10 -13.12 -4.66 9.10
N LEU A 11 -11.93 -5.18 8.80
CA LEU A 11 -10.85 -4.38 8.21
C LEU A 11 -11.17 -3.96 6.77
N LEU A 12 -11.78 -4.85 6.00
CA LEU A 12 -12.21 -4.59 4.63
C LEU A 12 -13.31 -3.53 4.59
N HIS A 13 -14.32 -3.62 5.45
CA HIS A 13 -15.38 -2.60 5.54
C HIS A 13 -14.82 -1.24 5.95
N LYS A 14 -13.90 -1.21 6.92
CA LYS A 14 -13.16 0.02 7.29
C LYS A 14 -12.40 0.61 6.10
N LEU A 15 -11.78 -0.21 5.27
CA LEU A 15 -11.12 0.25 4.05
C LEU A 15 -12.12 0.86 3.06
N CYS A 16 -13.28 0.23 2.86
CA CYS A 16 -14.35 0.75 2.01
C CYS A 16 -14.89 2.09 2.50
N ILE A 17 -15.03 2.29 3.82
CA ILE A 17 -15.42 3.59 4.42
C ILE A 17 -14.41 4.69 4.07
N ILE A 18 -13.12 4.37 4.05
CA ILE A 18 -12.07 5.35 3.78
C ILE A 18 -11.99 5.68 2.27
N LEU A 19 -12.25 4.71 1.40
CA LEU A 19 -11.99 4.81 -0.04
C LEU A 19 -13.22 5.12 -0.90
N SER A 20 -14.44 4.87 -0.43
CA SER A 20 -15.68 4.98 -1.22
C SER A 20 -16.69 5.93 -0.58
N SER A 21 -17.47 6.63 -1.41
CA SER A 21 -18.67 7.37 -0.98
C SER A 21 -19.87 6.45 -0.72
N SER A 22 -19.84 5.21 -1.21
CA SER A 22 -20.81 4.14 -0.92
C SER A 22 -20.10 2.91 -0.32
N PRO A 23 -19.83 2.90 0.99
CA PRO A 23 -19.00 1.86 1.62
C PRO A 23 -19.59 0.45 1.57
N ASP A 24 -20.91 0.31 1.75
CA ASP A 24 -21.57 -0.99 1.82
C ASP A 24 -21.59 -1.69 0.45
N GLU A 25 -21.88 -0.95 -0.61
CA GLU A 25 -21.84 -1.47 -1.98
C GLU A 25 -20.40 -1.86 -2.39
N ALA A 26 -19.42 -1.01 -2.07
CA ALA A 26 -18.01 -1.32 -2.31
C ALA A 26 -17.54 -2.54 -1.52
N PHE A 27 -18.06 -2.75 -0.32
CA PHE A 27 -17.75 -3.90 0.53
C PHE A 27 -18.27 -5.20 -0.07
N GLU A 28 -19.53 -5.25 -0.51
CA GLU A 28 -20.12 -6.43 -1.18
C GLU A 28 -19.35 -6.80 -2.46
N LEU A 29 -18.98 -5.79 -3.27
CA LEU A 29 -18.16 -6.00 -4.46
C LEU A 29 -16.76 -6.52 -4.12
N ALA A 30 -16.14 -5.99 -3.07
CA ALA A 30 -14.83 -6.45 -2.61
C ALA A 30 -14.87 -7.89 -2.10
N LEU A 31 -15.92 -8.27 -1.36
CA LEU A 31 -16.13 -9.65 -0.91
C LEU A 31 -16.26 -10.61 -2.09
N SER A 32 -17.09 -10.28 -3.08
CA SER A 32 -17.25 -11.07 -4.30
C SER A 32 -15.92 -11.22 -5.06
N SER A 33 -15.16 -10.13 -5.17
CA SER A 33 -13.86 -10.11 -5.85
C SER A 33 -12.82 -10.97 -5.14
N ILE A 34 -12.71 -10.87 -3.81
CA ILE A 34 -11.77 -11.66 -3.01
C ILE A 34 -12.12 -13.15 -3.09
N SER A 35 -13.42 -13.48 -2.98
CA SER A 35 -13.89 -14.87 -3.10
C SER A 35 -13.48 -15.48 -4.44
N SER A 36 -13.72 -14.79 -5.56
CA SER A 36 -13.30 -15.29 -6.88
C SER A 36 -11.78 -15.30 -7.06
N TYR A 37 -11.02 -14.43 -6.39
CA TYR A 37 -9.56 -14.35 -6.54
C TYR A 37 -8.85 -15.46 -5.77
N CYS A 38 -9.32 -15.79 -4.57
CA CYS A 38 -8.78 -16.89 -3.75
C CYS A 38 -8.87 -18.25 -4.46
N GLU A 39 -9.87 -18.44 -5.32
CA GLU A 39 -10.03 -19.67 -6.11
C GLU A 39 -9.04 -19.79 -7.27
N LYS A 40 -8.47 -18.68 -7.74
CA LYS A 40 -7.74 -18.61 -9.02
C LYS A 40 -6.23 -18.37 -8.87
N ASN A 41 -5.75 -17.96 -7.70
CA ASN A 41 -4.39 -17.42 -7.59
C ASN A 41 -3.55 -18.09 -6.50
N THR A 42 -2.64 -18.96 -6.93
CA THR A 42 -1.55 -19.53 -6.12
C THR A 42 -0.19 -18.92 -6.47
N ASN A 43 -0.17 -17.76 -7.14
CA ASN A 43 1.06 -17.21 -7.71
C ASN A 43 1.96 -16.65 -6.61
N PHE A 44 2.87 -17.50 -6.12
CA PHE A 44 3.96 -17.12 -5.24
C PHE A 44 4.90 -16.17 -5.99
N GLN A 45 4.81 -14.87 -5.69
CA GLN A 45 5.77 -13.90 -6.18
C GLN A 45 7.10 -14.04 -5.43
N ASP A 46 8.21 -14.03 -6.17
CA ASP A 46 9.55 -14.06 -5.59
C ASP A 46 9.87 -12.69 -4.95
N GLU A 47 10.21 -12.68 -3.66
CA GLU A 47 10.56 -11.47 -2.90
C GLU A 47 11.71 -10.69 -3.57
N ARG A 48 12.74 -11.40 -4.05
CA ARG A 48 13.89 -10.79 -4.73
C ARG A 48 13.48 -10.12 -6.03
N LEU A 49 12.61 -10.76 -6.81
CA LEU A 49 12.10 -10.20 -8.05
C LEU A 49 11.26 -8.93 -7.79
N LEU A 50 10.42 -8.94 -6.76
CA LEU A 50 9.65 -7.76 -6.34
C LEU A 50 10.57 -6.60 -5.95
N CYS A 51 11.58 -6.87 -5.12
CA CYS A 51 12.56 -5.86 -4.74
C CYS A 51 13.30 -5.28 -5.96
N GLN A 52 13.68 -6.12 -6.91
CA GLN A 52 14.33 -5.66 -8.13
C GLN A 52 13.40 -4.75 -8.95
N LYS A 53 12.13 -5.14 -9.14
CA LYS A 53 11.15 -4.31 -9.86
C LYS A 53 10.93 -2.96 -9.20
N ILE A 54 10.74 -2.93 -7.88
CA ILE A 54 10.56 -1.69 -7.12
C ILE A 54 11.80 -0.81 -7.22
N HIS A 55 12.99 -1.39 -7.04
CA HIS A 55 14.25 -0.68 -7.15
C HIS A 55 14.45 -0.06 -8.54
N THR A 56 14.30 -0.85 -9.61
CA THR A 56 14.43 -0.37 -11.00
C THR A 56 13.46 0.78 -11.26
N ARG A 57 12.24 0.68 -10.76
CA ARG A 57 11.25 1.75 -10.92
C ARG A 57 11.67 3.02 -10.18
N LEU A 58 12.03 2.92 -8.91
CA LEU A 58 12.49 4.07 -8.15
C LEU A 58 13.74 4.69 -8.77
N ALA A 59 14.68 3.89 -9.25
CA ALA A 59 15.89 4.36 -9.90
C ALA A 59 15.61 5.13 -11.19
N SER A 60 14.53 4.79 -11.91
CA SER A 60 14.09 5.53 -13.10
C SER A 60 13.55 6.93 -12.79
N VAL A 61 13.11 7.16 -11.55
CA VAL A 61 12.61 8.47 -11.07
C VAL A 61 13.72 9.23 -10.34
N SER A 62 14.44 8.56 -9.44
CA SER A 62 15.40 9.14 -8.52
C SER A 62 16.30 8.04 -7.91
N ALA A 63 17.60 8.10 -8.21
CA ALA A 63 18.57 7.17 -7.63
C ALA A 63 18.55 7.19 -6.09
N ARG A 64 18.34 8.38 -5.49
CA ARG A 64 18.23 8.54 -4.04
C ARG A 64 17.06 7.76 -3.45
N ASP A 65 15.93 7.69 -4.15
CA ASP A 65 14.76 6.97 -3.64
C ASP A 65 14.93 5.46 -3.78
N ALA A 66 15.66 5.00 -4.79
CA ALA A 66 16.08 3.61 -4.92
C ALA A 66 17.02 3.17 -3.78
N ASP A 67 17.99 4.03 -3.43
CA ASP A 67 18.90 3.77 -2.30
C ASP A 67 18.14 3.74 -0.96
N LYS A 68 17.25 4.71 -0.72
CA LYS A 68 16.39 4.73 0.47
C LYS A 68 15.49 3.50 0.57
N PHE A 69 14.98 3.00 -0.56
CA PHE A 69 14.22 1.75 -0.59
C PHE A 69 15.09 0.57 -0.14
N ASN A 70 16.31 0.45 -0.66
CA ASN A 70 17.23 -0.62 -0.27
C ASN A 70 17.53 -0.59 1.24
N GLU A 71 17.80 0.58 1.80
CA GLU A 71 18.02 0.76 3.24
C GLU A 71 16.79 0.36 4.07
N SER A 72 15.60 0.81 3.66
CA SER A 72 14.35 0.52 4.35
C SER A 72 14.00 -0.97 4.27
N TYR A 73 14.22 -1.57 3.11
CA TYR A 73 14.00 -3.00 2.91
C TYR A 73 14.99 -3.85 3.70
N ALA A 74 16.26 -3.44 3.81
CA ALA A 74 17.24 -4.12 4.66
C ALA A 74 16.81 -4.15 6.13
N LYS A 75 16.25 -3.03 6.64
CA LYS A 75 15.66 -2.97 8.00
C LYS A 75 14.46 -3.91 8.12
N LEU A 76 13.59 -3.94 7.11
CA LEU A 76 12.41 -4.81 7.08
C LEU A 76 12.78 -6.30 7.05
N LYS A 77 13.78 -6.69 6.26
CA LYS A 77 14.24 -8.08 6.13
C LYS A 77 14.74 -8.65 7.46
N ASN A 78 15.36 -7.80 8.29
CA ASN A 78 15.88 -8.17 9.60
C ASN A 78 14.84 -8.05 10.72
N SER A 79 13.60 -7.64 10.40
CA SER A 79 12.50 -7.49 11.34
C SER A 79 11.57 -8.70 11.32
N PHE A 80 11.16 -9.16 12.50
CA PHE A 80 10.16 -10.23 12.66
C PHE A 80 8.71 -9.72 12.76
N VAL A 81 8.51 -8.41 12.66
CA VAL A 81 7.19 -7.77 12.85
C VAL A 81 6.23 -8.07 11.70
N ILE A 82 6.72 -8.08 10.45
CA ILE A 82 5.89 -8.31 9.26
C ILE A 82 6.16 -9.72 8.73
N LYS A 83 5.18 -10.62 8.92
CA LYS A 83 5.26 -12.02 8.48
C LYS A 83 5.02 -12.20 6.98
N GLN A 84 4.22 -11.33 6.35
CA GLN A 84 3.81 -11.43 4.94
C GLN A 84 4.48 -10.36 4.06
N ARG A 85 5.81 -10.26 4.11
CA ARG A 85 6.56 -9.20 3.39
C ARG A 85 6.29 -9.19 1.89
N VAL A 86 6.24 -10.37 1.26
CA VAL A 86 5.96 -10.52 -0.17
C VAL A 86 4.62 -9.90 -0.56
N ALA A 87 3.57 -10.12 0.24
CA ALA A 87 2.25 -9.56 -0.01
C ALA A 87 2.27 -8.03 0.08
N VAL A 88 2.97 -7.48 1.08
CA VAL A 88 3.14 -6.02 1.24
C VAL A 88 3.89 -5.41 0.06
N LEU A 89 5.02 -6.00 -0.34
CA LEU A 89 5.80 -5.52 -1.48
C LEU A 89 5.01 -5.61 -2.79
N SER A 90 4.27 -6.69 -2.99
CA SER A 90 3.42 -6.87 -4.17
C SER A 90 2.32 -5.81 -4.23
N LEU A 91 1.65 -5.55 -3.10
CA LEU A 91 0.61 -4.52 -3.01
C LEU A 91 1.18 -3.12 -3.30
N LEU A 92 2.30 -2.77 -2.69
CA LEU A 92 2.94 -1.47 -2.90
C LEU A 92 3.37 -1.29 -4.36
N LEU A 93 3.92 -2.33 -4.99
CA LEU A 93 4.28 -2.30 -6.39
C LEU A 93 3.03 -2.11 -7.27
N ALA A 94 1.97 -2.89 -7.06
CA ALA A 94 0.72 -2.77 -7.81
C ALA A 94 0.07 -1.38 -7.68
N LEU A 95 0.08 -0.79 -6.48
CA LEU A 95 -0.44 0.57 -6.27
C LEU A 95 0.46 1.66 -6.85
N SER A 96 1.76 1.39 -7.01
CA SER A 96 2.68 2.30 -7.69
C SER A 96 2.52 2.25 -9.21
N GLU A 97 1.93 1.19 -9.75
CA GLU A 97 1.58 1.09 -11.16
C GLU A 97 0.47 2.10 -11.47
N SER A 98 0.88 3.30 -11.91
CA SER A 98 -0.02 4.17 -12.67
C SER A 98 -0.63 3.33 -13.80
N PRO A 99 -1.95 3.41 -14.04
CA PRO A 99 -2.54 2.74 -15.19
C PRO A 99 -1.77 3.25 -16.40
N ASN A 100 -1.07 2.35 -17.10
CA ASN A 100 -0.42 2.70 -18.35
C ASN A 100 -1.52 3.33 -19.22
N GLN A 101 -1.33 4.59 -19.59
CA GLN A 101 -2.01 5.19 -20.73
C GLN A 101 -1.52 4.44 -21.96
N THR A 102 -2.12 3.28 -22.20
CA THR A 102 -2.13 2.60 -23.49
C THR A 102 -3.59 2.53 -23.89
N GLU A 103 -3.84 3.16 -25.02
CA GLU A 103 -5.12 3.62 -25.54
C GLU A 103 -6.19 2.53 -25.71
N SER A 104 -7.43 3.00 -25.84
CA SER A 104 -8.54 2.40 -26.61
C SER A 104 -9.66 1.68 -25.82
N THR A 105 -10.70 2.47 -25.48
CA THR A 105 -12.14 2.09 -25.46
C THR A 105 -12.77 1.23 -24.34
N GLN A 106 -12.19 1.09 -23.15
CA GLN A 106 -12.86 0.33 -22.06
C GLN A 106 -13.15 1.12 -20.77
N GLN A 107 -13.35 2.43 -20.86
CA GLN A 107 -13.86 3.21 -19.73
C GLN A 107 -15.39 3.09 -19.63
N LEU A 108 -15.87 1.93 -19.16
CA LEU A 108 -17.25 1.80 -18.65
C LEU A 108 -17.37 2.17 -17.16
N PHE A 109 -16.25 2.37 -16.46
CA PHE A 109 -16.25 2.81 -15.08
C PHE A 109 -15.23 3.92 -14.85
N PRO A 110 -15.60 5.01 -14.14
CA PRO A 110 -14.66 6.05 -13.78
C PRO A 110 -13.60 5.47 -12.83
N ILE A 111 -12.34 5.69 -13.19
CA ILE A 111 -11.19 5.34 -12.37
C ILE A 111 -11.28 6.17 -11.09
N PRO A 112 -11.23 5.57 -9.88
CA PRO A 112 -11.21 6.34 -8.65
C PRO A 112 -10.00 7.27 -8.67
N ASN A 113 -10.28 8.57 -8.70
CA ASN A 113 -9.28 9.62 -8.64
C ASN A 113 -8.65 9.59 -7.24
N LEU A 114 -7.59 8.80 -7.06
CA LEU A 114 -6.67 8.94 -5.94
C LEU A 114 -5.86 10.23 -6.15
N ASN A 115 -6.58 11.36 -6.11
CA ASN A 115 -6.02 12.68 -6.30
C ASN A 115 -5.02 12.96 -5.17
N VAL A 116 -4.04 13.78 -5.50
CA VAL A 116 -2.82 14.21 -4.78
C VAL A 116 -3.03 14.58 -3.29
N ALA A 117 -4.28 14.74 -2.85
CA ALA A 117 -4.68 14.90 -1.45
C ALA A 117 -4.20 13.77 -0.51
N PHE A 118 -3.99 12.54 -1.00
CA PHE A 118 -3.43 11.46 -0.17
C PHE A 118 -2.02 11.80 0.32
N LEU A 119 -1.14 12.31 -0.54
CA LEU A 119 0.25 12.64 -0.17
C LEU A 119 0.32 13.80 0.85
N TYR A 120 -0.55 14.80 0.73
CA TYR A 120 -0.64 15.91 1.69
C TYR A 120 -1.27 15.51 3.03
N ARG A 121 -2.10 14.45 3.07
CA ARG A 121 -2.76 14.00 4.30
C ARG A 121 -1.89 13.10 5.18
N ILE A 122 -0.84 12.48 4.63
CA ILE A 122 0.15 11.66 5.38
C ILE A 122 1.41 12.44 5.75
N GLN A 123 1.66 13.61 5.14
CA GLN A 123 2.77 14.49 5.49
C GLN A 123 2.87 14.86 6.99
N PRO A 124 1.77 15.13 7.73
CA PRO A 124 1.87 15.45 9.15
C PRO A 124 2.22 14.25 10.04
N LEU A 125 2.14 13.01 9.55
CA LEU A 125 2.50 11.80 10.32
C LEU A 125 3.99 11.43 10.21
N LEU A 126 4.75 12.07 9.32
CA LEU A 126 6.18 11.84 9.15
C LEU A 126 7.06 12.92 9.80
N TYR A 127 6.45 13.95 10.41
CA TYR A 127 7.16 15.03 11.09
C TYR A 127 6.85 15.03 12.59
N LEU A 128 7.38 14.02 13.31
CA LEU A 128 7.56 14.09 14.76
C LEU A 128 8.95 14.67 15.02
N GLU A 129 9.01 15.99 15.05
CA GLU A 129 10.16 16.74 15.53
C GLU A 129 10.29 16.55 17.06
N PRO A 130 11.48 16.23 17.61
CA PRO A 130 11.69 16.22 19.05
C PRO A 130 11.79 17.66 19.57
N GLN A 131 10.81 18.06 20.39
CA GLN A 131 10.83 19.32 21.15
C GLN A 131 12.07 19.41 22.05
N PRO A 132 12.89 20.47 21.98
CA PRO A 132 13.94 20.72 22.96
C PRO A 132 13.32 21.19 24.28
N GLN A 133 13.66 20.50 25.38
CA GLN A 133 13.22 20.88 26.71
C GLN A 133 13.72 22.27 27.08
N ALA A 134 12.78 23.15 27.43
CA ALA A 134 13.05 24.47 27.98
C ALA A 134 13.81 24.34 29.32
N LYS A 135 14.96 25.01 29.42
CA LYS A 135 15.63 25.26 30.70
C LYS A 135 14.73 26.16 31.54
N VAL A 136 14.29 25.63 32.68
CA VAL A 136 13.72 26.43 33.77
C VAL A 136 14.89 27.13 34.48
N GLN A 137 14.86 28.46 34.50
CA GLN A 137 15.62 29.28 35.45
C GLN A 137 14.77 29.50 36.70
#